data_AF-A0A933N544-F1
#
_entry.id   AF-A0A933N544-F1
#
_cell.length_a   1.000
_cell.length_b   1.000
_cell.length_c   1.000
_cell.angle_alpha   90.00
_cell.angle_beta   90.00
_cell.angle_gamma   90.00
#
_symmetry.space_group_name_H-M   'P 1'
#
loop_
_entity.id
_entity.type
_entity.pdbx_description
1 polymer ?
#
loop_
_entity_poly.entity_id
_entity_poly.type
_entity_poly.pdbx_seq_one_letter_code
_entity_poly.pdbx_strand_id
1 'polypeptide(L)'
;MVGWNRAMPGREAAANETFGKWQMFLMQEQGAGRIQGFEHYLIQAHGGDLNGFTMVKGSYSQLTALEGGEVFIQIITEAMHSMQDMGVTKAFTGEAMMNQMGRWQKVWAK
;
A
#
# COMPACT_ATOMS: atom_id res chain seq x y z
N MET A 1 -1.09 3.05 1.41
CA MET A 1 -0.86 2.63 0.02
C MET A 1 0.33 1.70 0.01
N VAL A 2 0.15 0.52 -0.59
CA VAL A 2 1.24 -0.42 -0.90
C VAL A 2 1.35 -0.47 -2.41
N GLY A 3 2.42 0.09 -2.98
CA GLY A 3 2.63 0.22 -4.42
C GLY A 3 3.76 -0.68 -4.92
N TRP A 4 3.67 -1.05 -6.20
CA TRP A 4 4.65 -1.90 -6.87
C TRP A 4 4.78 -1.56 -8.36
N ASN A 5 5.91 -1.95 -8.95
CA ASN A 5 6.15 -1.91 -10.38
C ASN A 5 5.86 -3.27 -11.03
N ARG A 6 6.89 -3.94 -11.56
CA ARG A 6 6.83 -5.25 -12.22
C ARG A 6 7.56 -6.29 -11.40
N ALA A 7 7.20 -7.56 -11.59
CA ALA A 7 8.00 -8.65 -11.08
C ALA A 7 9.44 -8.55 -11.61
N MET A 8 10.41 -8.88 -10.75
CA MET A 8 11.80 -9.03 -11.19
C MET A 8 11.90 -10.22 -12.15
N PRO A 9 12.77 -10.17 -13.18
CA PRO A 9 12.93 -11.29 -14.11
C PRO A 9 13.24 -12.61 -13.39
N GLY A 10 12.49 -13.66 -13.69
CA GLY A 10 12.63 -14.98 -13.06
C GLY A 10 11.99 -15.12 -11.67
N ARG A 11 11.28 -14.09 -11.19
CA ARG A 11 10.54 -14.09 -9.91
C ARG A 11 9.03 -13.98 -10.10
N GLU A 12 8.52 -14.12 -11.33
CA GLU A 12 7.12 -13.90 -11.67
C GLU A 12 6.17 -14.81 -10.87
N ALA A 13 6.54 -16.09 -10.71
CA ALA A 13 5.77 -17.02 -9.89
C ALA A 13 5.74 -16.63 -8.41
N ALA A 14 6.88 -16.20 -7.86
CA ALA A 14 6.99 -15.76 -6.47
C ALA A 14 6.23 -14.44 -6.22
N ALA A 15 6.26 -13.52 -7.18
CA ALA A 15 5.47 -12.28 -7.13
C ALA A 15 3.97 -12.58 -7.13
N ASN A 16 3.53 -13.52 -7.98
CA ASN A 16 2.13 -13.94 -8.03
C ASN A 16 1.67 -14.63 -6.73
N GLU A 17 2.51 -15.50 -6.15
CA GLU A 17 2.24 -16.10 -4.84
C GLU A 17 2.12 -15.03 -3.74
N THR A 18 3.04 -14.07 -3.72
CA THR A 18 3.03 -12.96 -2.76
C THR A 18 1.77 -12.12 -2.89
N PHE A 19 1.30 -11.84 -4.11
CA PHE A 19 0.04 -11.13 -4.34
C PHE A 19 -1.16 -11.91 -3.78
N GLY A 20 -1.19 -13.23 -3.95
CA GLY A 20 -2.21 -14.10 -3.34
C GLY A 20 -2.21 -14.03 -1.81
N LYS A 21 -1.03 -14.12 -1.18
CA LYS A 21 -0.87 -13.97 0.28
C LYS A 21 -1.37 -12.61 0.75
N TRP A 22 -1.01 -11.55 0.03
CA TRP A 22 -1.42 -10.18 0.33
C TRP A 22 -2.94 -10.01 0.28
N GLN A 23 -3.60 -10.53 -0.75
CA GLN A 23 -5.05 -10.46 -0.87
C GLN A 23 -5.76 -11.22 0.27
N MET A 24 -5.32 -12.44 0.57
CA MET A 24 -5.89 -13.24 1.66
C MET A 24 -5.72 -12.55 3.02
N PHE A 25 -4.53 -12.02 3.29
CA PHE A 25 -4.24 -11.28 4.51
C PHE A 25 -5.20 -10.09 4.68
N LEU A 26 -5.35 -9.25 3.66
CA LEU A 26 -6.25 -8.10 3.73
C LEU A 26 -7.72 -8.50 3.92
N MET A 27 -8.18 -9.58 3.30
CA MET A 27 -9.53 -10.11 3.52
C MET A 27 -9.75 -10.51 4.99
N GLN A 28 -8.75 -11.15 5.62
CA GLN A 28 -8.80 -11.52 7.03
C GLN A 28 -8.79 -10.30 7.95
N GLU A 29 -7.92 -9.32 7.68
CA GLU A 29 -7.84 -8.07 8.44
C GLU A 29 -9.15 -7.28 8.37
N GLN A 30 -9.78 -7.22 7.19
CA GLN A 30 -11.08 -6.57 7.01
C GLN A 30 -12.19 -7.34 7.73
N GLY A 31 -12.23 -8.67 7.58
CA GLY A 31 -13.23 -9.52 8.26
C GLY A 31 -13.14 -9.44 9.79
N ALA A 32 -11.95 -9.21 10.33
CA ALA A 32 -11.72 -9.01 11.76
C ALA A 32 -11.91 -7.55 12.23
N GLY A 33 -12.29 -6.62 11.34
CA GLY A 33 -12.46 -5.20 11.67
C GLY A 33 -11.16 -4.45 12.01
N ARG A 34 -9.99 -5.05 11.73
CA ARG A 34 -8.68 -4.43 11.96
C ARG A 34 -8.36 -3.36 10.92
N ILE A 35 -8.96 -3.44 9.73
CA ILE A 35 -9.02 -2.38 8.73
C ILE A 35 -10.48 -2.12 8.33
N GLN A 36 -10.76 -0.97 7.72
CA GLN A 36 -12.10 -0.61 7.24
C GLN A 36 -12.38 -1.13 5.83
N GLY A 37 -11.34 -1.33 5.03
CA GLY A 37 -11.45 -1.93 3.70
C GLY A 37 -10.18 -1.78 2.88
N PHE A 38 -10.17 -2.35 1.69
CA PHE A 38 -9.08 -2.19 0.74
C PHE A 38 -9.54 -2.27 -0.71
N GLU A 39 -8.76 -1.65 -1.60
CA GLU A 39 -9.00 -1.63 -3.05
C GLU A 39 -7.68 -1.83 -3.80
N HIS A 40 -7.70 -2.63 -4.86
CA HIS A 40 -6.57 -2.83 -5.77
C HIS A 40 -6.76 -1.98 -7.03
N TYR A 41 -5.67 -1.36 -7.47
CA TYR A 41 -5.62 -0.57 -8.69
C TYR A 41 -4.46 -1.04 -9.55
N LEU A 42 -4.75 -1.36 -10.80
CA LEU A 42 -3.74 -1.58 -11.83
C LEU A 42 -3.72 -0.36 -12.73
N ILE A 43 -2.52 0.16 -13.00
CA ILE A 43 -2.34 1.38 -13.77
C ILE A 43 -1.93 1.00 -15.20
N GLN A 44 -2.55 1.63 -16.19
CA GLN A 44 -2.15 1.49 -17.59
C GLN A 44 -0.72 2.00 -17.81
N ALA A 45 -0.03 1.52 -18.83
CA ALA A 45 1.33 1.93 -19.15
C ALA A 45 1.45 3.47 -19.23
N HIS A 46 2.28 4.05 -18.38
CA HIS A 46 2.48 5.50 -18.26
C HIS A 46 3.96 5.94 -18.23
N GLY A 47 4.88 4.98 -18.32
CA GLY A 47 6.33 5.23 -18.38
C GLY A 47 7.00 5.52 -17.02
N GLY A 48 6.23 5.58 -15.93
CA GLY A 48 6.74 5.66 -14.56
C GLY A 48 6.96 4.31 -13.90
N ASP A 49 7.10 4.34 -12.57
CA ASP A 49 7.48 3.22 -11.71
C ASP A 49 6.30 2.56 -10.96
N LEU A 50 5.11 3.17 -10.97
CA LEU A 50 3.95 2.63 -10.27
C LEU A 50 2.99 1.90 -11.23
N ASN A 51 3.10 0.58 -11.35
CA ASN A 51 2.20 -0.19 -12.24
C ASN A 51 0.98 -0.76 -11.50
N GLY A 52 1.02 -0.86 -10.18
CA GLY A 52 -0.13 -1.20 -9.38
C GLY A 52 0.02 -0.77 -7.92
N PHE A 53 -1.11 -0.65 -7.23
CA PHE A 53 -1.12 -0.42 -5.80
C PHE A 53 -2.37 -0.95 -5.13
N THR A 54 -2.26 -1.20 -3.82
CA THR A 54 -3.38 -1.42 -2.92
C THR A 54 -3.57 -0.21 -2.01
N MET A 55 -4.78 0.33 -2.00
CA MET A 55 -5.21 1.31 -1.01
C MET A 55 -5.89 0.59 0.15
N VAL A 56 -5.30 0.64 1.34
CA VAL A 56 -5.90 0.12 2.57
C VAL A 56 -6.49 1.30 3.36
N LYS A 57 -7.74 1.18 3.77
CA LYS A 57 -8.51 2.20 4.50
C LYS A 57 -8.65 1.79 5.96
N GLY A 58 -8.46 2.73 6.86
CA GLY A 58 -8.55 2.54 8.31
C GLY A 58 -8.25 3.82 9.05
N SER A 59 -8.50 3.83 10.36
CA SER A 59 -7.99 4.89 11.23
C SER A 59 -6.46 4.85 11.27
N TYR A 60 -5.83 5.94 11.73
CA TYR A 60 -4.38 5.98 11.88
C TYR A 60 -3.84 4.86 12.78
N SER A 61 -4.55 4.54 13.87
CA SER A 61 -4.15 3.45 14.77
C SER A 61 -4.32 2.07 14.14
N GLN A 62 -5.41 1.84 13.40
CA GLN A 62 -5.62 0.61 12.64
C GLN A 62 -4.50 0.37 11.64
N LEU A 63 -4.18 1.38 10.82
CA LEU A 63 -3.13 1.26 9.79
C LEU A 63 -1.73 1.11 10.41
N THR A 64 -1.46 1.77 11.52
CA THR A 64 -0.17 1.63 12.22
C THR A 64 -0.03 0.25 12.86
N ALA A 65 -1.11 -0.30 13.43
CA ALA A 65 -1.12 -1.66 13.97
C ALA A 65 -0.93 -2.71 12.86
N LEU A 66 -1.58 -2.51 11.70
CA LEU A 66 -1.41 -3.36 10.53
C LEU A 66 0.05 -3.39 10.06
N GLU A 67 0.66 -2.22 9.88
CA GLU A 67 2.06 -2.07 9.41
C GLU A 67 3.08 -2.65 10.40
N GLY A 68 2.77 -2.64 11.70
CA GLY A 68 3.61 -3.22 12.74
C GLY A 68 3.45 -4.74 12.93
N GLY A 69 2.51 -5.38 12.22
CA GLY A 69 2.24 -6.81 12.35
C GLY A 69 3.26 -7.68 11.63
N GLU A 70 3.67 -8.79 12.25
CA GLU A 70 4.67 -9.72 11.68
C GLU A 70 4.27 -10.25 10.30
N VAL A 71 2.98 -10.60 10.11
CA VAL A 71 2.47 -11.10 8.83
C VAL A 71 2.59 -10.03 7.73
N PHE A 72 2.28 -8.77 8.06
CA PHE A 72 2.43 -7.66 7.11
C PHE A 72 3.90 -7.50 6.73
N ILE A 73 4.80 -7.43 7.72
CA ILE A 73 6.24 -7.26 7.51
C ILE A 73 6.79 -8.39 6.64
N GLN A 74 6.39 -9.64 6.89
CA GLN A 74 6.81 -10.80 6.12
C GLN A 74 6.37 -10.69 4.65
N ILE A 75 5.09 -10.39 4.39
CA ILE A 75 4.57 -10.25 3.01
C ILE A 75 5.28 -9.11 2.27
N ILE A 76 5.50 -7.97 2.92
CA ILE A 76 6.23 -6.86 2.30
C ILE A 76 7.69 -7.23 2.02
N THR A 77 8.34 -8.00 2.89
CA THR A 77 9.70 -8.48 2.67
C THR A 77 9.78 -9.43 1.46
N GLU A 78 8.82 -10.37 1.33
CA GLU A 78 8.70 -11.25 0.17
C GLU A 78 8.44 -10.46 -1.13
N ALA A 79 7.59 -9.42 -1.04
CA ALA A 79 7.30 -8.51 -2.14
C ALA A 79 8.56 -7.76 -2.59
N MET A 80 9.35 -7.21 -1.66
CA MET A 80 10.61 -6.51 -1.96
C MET A 80 11.63 -7.41 -2.68
N HIS A 81 11.57 -8.72 -2.45
CA HIS A 81 12.48 -9.68 -3.11
C HIS A 81 12.00 -10.14 -4.50
N SER A 82 10.72 -9.93 -4.81
CA SER A 82 10.09 -10.44 -6.03
C SER A 82 9.63 -9.35 -7.00
N MET A 83 9.49 -8.09 -6.55
CA MET A 83 8.99 -6.97 -7.34
C MET A 83 9.91 -5.75 -7.29
N GLN A 84 9.93 -5.00 -8.38
CA GLN A 84 10.61 -3.71 -8.48
C GLN A 84 9.78 -2.61 -7.81
N ASP A 85 10.49 -1.60 -7.27
CA ASP A 85 9.93 -0.36 -6.72
C ASP A 85 8.80 -0.57 -5.71
N MET A 86 8.92 -1.60 -4.87
CA MET A 86 8.00 -1.85 -3.76
C MET A 86 8.06 -0.71 -2.75
N GLY A 87 6.89 -0.16 -2.40
CA GLY A 87 6.79 0.93 -1.44
C GLY A 87 5.54 0.86 -0.58
N VAL A 88 5.68 1.24 0.68
CA VAL A 88 4.57 1.43 1.62
C VAL A 88 4.55 2.90 2.04
N THR A 89 3.41 3.56 1.93
CA THR A 89 3.24 4.95 2.32
C THR A 89 1.84 5.24 2.86
N LYS A 90 1.73 6.23 3.75
CA LYS A 90 0.45 6.73 4.26
C LYS A 90 -0.05 7.85 3.38
N ALA A 91 -1.28 7.73 2.90
CA ALA A 91 -1.96 8.78 2.16
C ALA A 91 -2.91 9.54 3.10
N PHE A 92 -2.90 10.88 3.03
CA PHE A 92 -3.91 11.70 3.68
C PHE A 92 -5.13 11.79 2.76
N THR A 93 -6.31 11.50 3.29
CA THR A 93 -7.59 11.56 2.56
C THR A 93 -8.62 12.36 3.37
N GLY A 94 -9.70 12.79 2.71
CA GLY A 94 -10.80 13.51 3.35
C GLY A 94 -10.34 14.75 4.12
N GLU A 95 -10.77 14.87 5.38
CA GLU A 95 -10.41 16.01 6.25
C GLU A 95 -8.89 16.10 6.51
N ALA A 96 -8.21 14.96 6.67
CA ALA A 96 -6.78 14.94 6.91
C ALA A 96 -5.98 15.49 5.70
N MET A 97 -6.48 15.28 4.48
CA MET A 97 -5.93 15.89 3.27
C MET A 97 -6.09 17.42 3.30
N MET A 98 -7.28 17.92 3.64
CA MET A 98 -7.53 19.37 3.74
C MET A 98 -6.60 20.03 4.76
N ASN A 99 -6.36 19.36 5.90
CA ASN A 99 -5.41 19.82 6.91
C ASN A 99 -3.97 19.90 6.37
N GLN A 100 -3.55 18.95 5.54
CA GLN A 100 -2.23 19.02 4.88
C GLN A 100 -2.16 20.16 3.86
N MET A 101 -3.21 20.37 3.06
CA MET A 101 -3.26 21.50 2.12
C MET A 101 -3.13 22.85 2.83
N GLY A 102 -3.79 23.02 3.97
CA GLY A 102 -3.65 24.24 4.79
C GLY A 102 -2.22 24.46 5.30
N ARG A 103 -1.45 23.39 5.55
CA ARG A 103 -0.02 23.51 5.90
C ARG A 103 0.81 23.97 4.71
N TRP A 104 0.56 23.46 3.50
CA TRP A 104 1.25 23.89 2.29
C TRP A 104 1.01 25.37 1.96
N GLN A 105 -0.23 25.84 2.07
CA GLN A 105 -0.58 27.25 1.84
C GLN A 105 0.23 28.20 2.74
N LYS A 106 0.48 27.83 4.00
CA LYS A 106 1.28 28.64 4.93
C LYS A 106 2.75 28.77 4.53
N VAL A 107 3.27 27.84 3.72
CA VAL A 107 4.66 27.90 3.23
C VAL A 107 4.78 28.90 2.08
N TRP A 108 3.82 28.90 1.15
CA TRP A 108 3.83 29.80 -0.01
C TRP A 108 3.32 31.22 0.27
N ALA A 109 2.56 31.41 1.34
CA ALA A 109 2.06 32.72 1.76
C ALA A 109 3.09 33.54 2.58
N LYS A 110 4.34 33.09 2.66
CA LYS A 110 5.48 33.87 3.17
C LYS A 110 6.18 34.59 2.03
#